data_AF-A0A0N0JY84-F1
#
_entry.id   AF-A0A0N0JY84-F1
#
_cell.length_a   1.000
_cell.length_b   1.000
_cell.length_c   1.000
_cell.angle_alpha   90.00
_cell.angle_beta   90.00
_cell.angle_gamma   90.00
#
_symmetry.space_group_name_H-M   'P 1'
#
loop_
_entity.id
_entity.type
_entity.pdbx_description
1 polymer ?
#
loop_
_entity_poly.entity_id
_entity_poly.type
_entity_poly.pdbx_seq_one_letter_code
_entity_poly.pdbx_strand_id
1 'polypeptide(L)'
;MAYSDELDAVLEAEQALRRLIALQIAQEQGEPNGGSPSQFHVQAADAAIEAWCEDGEDDHDARAFRPLTPLQALLSEHRALCDRILDIRDRRLS
;
A
#
# COMPACT_ATOMS: atom_id res chain seq x y z
N MET A 1 25.81 8.60 -5.15
CA MET A 1 24.83 9.00 -4.13
C MET A 1 23.38 8.92 -4.61
N ALA A 2 23.09 8.79 -5.91
CA ALA A 2 21.72 8.67 -6.44
C ALA A 2 20.87 7.50 -5.89
N TYR A 3 21.48 6.41 -5.43
CA TYR A 3 20.75 5.24 -4.91
C TYR A 3 20.10 5.45 -3.54
N SER A 4 20.62 6.36 -2.70
CA SER A 4 19.96 6.69 -1.44
C SER A 4 18.72 7.55 -1.71
N ASP A 5 18.85 8.52 -2.62
CA ASP A 5 17.75 9.39 -3.04
C ASP A 5 16.58 8.60 -3.67
N GLU A 6 16.88 7.54 -4.43
CA GLU A 6 15.83 6.66 -4.99
C GLU A 6 15.11 5.86 -3.89
N LEU A 7 15.83 5.24 -2.95
CA LEU A 7 15.21 4.49 -1.86
C LEU A 7 14.34 5.39 -0.97
N ASP A 8 14.84 6.58 -0.65
CA ASP A 8 14.13 7.55 0.18
C ASP A 8 12.85 8.03 -0.53
N ALA A 9 12.90 8.29 -1.84
CA ALA A 9 11.72 8.65 -2.62
C ALA A 9 10.65 7.53 -2.67
N VAL A 10 11.07 6.27 -2.82
CA VAL A 10 10.14 5.13 -2.84
C VAL A 10 9.54 4.90 -1.44
N LEU A 11 10.30 5.11 -0.36
CA LEU A 11 9.79 5.04 1.00
C LEU A 11 8.77 6.15 1.31
N GLU A 12 9.00 7.37 0.83
CA GLU A 12 8.02 8.46 0.95
C GLU A 12 6.72 8.16 0.20
N ALA A 13 6.83 7.59 -1.02
CA ALA A 13 5.68 7.17 -1.80
C ALA A 13 4.87 6.06 -1.09
N GLU A 14 5.56 5.08 -0.47
CA GLU A 14 4.91 4.01 0.30
C GLU A 14 4.14 4.58 1.51
N GLN A 15 4.73 5.52 2.24
CA GLN A 15 4.06 6.16 3.38
C GLN A 15 2.88 7.02 2.95
N ALA A 16 3.00 7.74 1.83
CA ALA A 16 1.89 8.50 1.27
C ALA A 16 0.73 7.56 0.88
N LEU A 17 1.06 6.40 0.30
CA LEU A 17 0.06 5.42 -0.10
C LEU A 17 -0.64 4.77 1.10
N ARG A 18 0.07 4.47 2.20
CA ARG A 18 -0.57 4.04 3.45
C ARG A 18 -1.62 5.04 3.96
N ARG A 19 -1.33 6.34 3.86
CA ARG A 19 -2.29 7.39 4.23
C ARG A 19 -3.49 7.41 3.30
N LEU A 20 -3.28 7.22 2.00
CA LEU A 20 -4.37 7.12 1.02
C LEU A 20 -5.26 5.90 1.30
N ILE A 21 -4.68 4.76 1.66
CA ILE A 21 -5.45 3.56 2.06
C ILE A 21 -6.31 3.87 3.29
N ALA A 22 -5.76 4.50 4.32
CA ALA A 22 -6.52 4.89 5.51
C ALA A 22 -7.64 5.88 5.20
N LEU A 23 -7.40 6.84 4.31
CA LEU A 23 -8.43 7.78 3.83
C LEU A 23 -9.51 7.06 3.01
N GLN A 24 -9.13 6.13 2.15
CA GLN A 24 -10.06 5.33 1.35
C GLN A 24 -10.97 4.49 2.25
N ILE A 25 -10.43 3.86 3.30
CA ILE A 25 -11.22 3.13 4.28
C ILE A 25 -12.19 4.06 5.02
N ALA A 26 -11.74 5.25 5.41
CA ALA A 26 -12.61 6.25 6.04
C ALA A 26 -13.77 6.65 5.12
N GLN A 27 -13.49 6.89 3.83
CA GLN A 27 -14.50 7.19 2.82
C GLN A 27 -15.51 6.04 2.66
N GLU A 28 -15.05 4.80 2.59
CA GLU A 28 -15.91 3.62 2.48
C GLU A 28 -16.78 3.40 3.72
N GLN A 29 -16.33 3.87 4.88
CA GLN A 29 -17.10 3.89 6.13
C GLN A 29 -18.05 5.09 6.26
N GLY A 30 -18.08 5.98 5.27
CA GLY A 30 -18.98 7.13 5.23
C GLY A 30 -18.50 8.36 6.00
N GLU A 31 -17.22 8.40 6.38
CA GLU A 31 -16.63 9.60 7.00
C GLU A 31 -16.45 10.72 5.96
N PRO A 32 -16.64 11.99 6.36
CA PRO A 32 -16.55 13.12 5.45
C PRO A 32 -15.13 13.25 4.88
N ASN A 33 -15.09 13.38 3.56
CA ASN A 33 -13.87 13.53 2.79
C ASN A 33 -13.12 14.81 3.20
N GLY A 34 -11.94 14.68 3.83
CA GLY A 34 -11.09 15.82 4.21
C GLY A 34 -10.62 15.86 5.66
N GLY A 35 -11.08 14.94 6.51
CA GLY A 35 -10.49 14.73 7.83
C GLY A 35 -9.19 13.93 7.75
N SER A 36 -8.21 14.24 8.62
CA SER A 36 -7.08 13.32 8.83
C SER A 36 -7.61 11.96 9.27
N PRO A 37 -7.08 10.84 8.74
CA PRO A 37 -7.54 9.51 9.15
C PRO A 37 -7.37 9.35 10.66
N SER A 38 -8.42 8.87 11.31
CA SER A 38 -8.37 8.56 12.74
C SER A 38 -7.39 7.40 12.99
N GLN A 39 -6.95 7.23 14.24
CA GLN A 39 -6.10 6.09 14.61
C GLN A 39 -6.76 4.74 14.25
N PHE A 40 -8.09 4.68 14.31
CA PHE A 40 -8.86 3.51 13.89
C PHE A 40 -8.71 3.23 12.38
N HIS A 41 -8.80 4.26 11.53
CA HIS A 41 -8.62 4.10 10.08
C HIS A 41 -7.19 3.72 9.69
N VAL A 42 -6.19 4.25 10.43
CA VAL A 42 -4.79 3.85 10.23
C VAL A 42 -4.60 2.37 10.59
N GLN A 43 -5.15 1.92 11.72
CA GLN A 43 -5.07 0.53 12.12
C GLN A 43 -5.82 -0.41 11.17
N ALA A 44 -6.97 0.03 10.64
CA ALA A 44 -7.70 -0.71 9.61
C ALA A 44 -6.92 -0.80 8.30
N ALA A 45 -6.18 0.26 7.93
CA ALA A 45 -5.29 0.25 6.77
C ALA A 45 -4.15 -0.75 6.94
N ASP A 46 -3.48 -0.76 8.10
CA ASP A 46 -2.41 -1.72 8.38
C ASP A 46 -2.95 -3.16 8.36
N ALA A 47 -4.12 -3.42 8.95
CA ALA A 47 -4.76 -4.73 8.91
C ALA A 47 -5.14 -5.16 7.48
N ALA A 48 -5.62 -4.24 6.64
CA ALA A 48 -5.93 -4.53 5.24
C ALA A 48 -4.67 -4.83 4.41
N ILE A 49 -3.57 -4.09 4.66
CA ILE A 49 -2.27 -4.33 4.04
C ILE A 49 -1.73 -5.71 4.45
N GLU A 50 -1.79 -6.05 5.74
CA GLU A 50 -1.35 -7.33 6.26
C GLU A 50 -2.18 -8.47 5.66
N ALA A 51 -3.51 -8.36 5.69
CA ALA A 51 -4.41 -9.34 5.08
C ALA A 51 -4.13 -9.52 3.58
N TRP A 52 -3.87 -8.44 2.83
CA TRP A 52 -3.53 -8.50 1.41
C TRP A 52 -2.17 -9.15 1.16
N CYS A 53 -1.20 -8.98 2.07
CA CYS A 53 0.10 -9.65 1.99
C CYS A 53 0.01 -11.14 2.35
N GLU A 54 -0.86 -11.52 3.28
CA GLU A 54 -1.08 -12.91 3.70
C GLU A 54 -1.93 -13.72 2.70
N ASP A 55 -2.85 -13.08 1.97
CA ASP A 55 -3.65 -13.66 0.86
C ASP A 55 -2.80 -14.06 -0.38
N GLY A 56 -1.49 -14.24 -0.19
CA GLY A 56 -0.42 -14.35 -1.19
C GLY A 56 -0.74 -15.18 -2.43
N GLU A 57 -0.26 -14.64 -3.56
CA GLU A 57 -0.04 -15.20 -4.92
C GLU A 57 -1.17 -16.02 -5.57
N ASP A 58 -1.72 -17.04 -4.91
CA ASP A 58 -2.73 -17.95 -5.49
C ASP A 58 -4.07 -17.25 -5.78
N ASP A 59 -4.44 -16.24 -4.98
CA ASP A 59 -5.71 -15.52 -5.14
C ASP A 59 -5.56 -14.22 -5.97
N HIS A 60 -4.33 -13.78 -6.24
CA HIS A 60 -4.05 -12.62 -7.10
C HIS A 60 -4.25 -12.93 -8.58
N ASP A 61 -3.88 -14.12 -9.05
CA ASP A 61 -4.12 -14.53 -10.44
C ASP A 61 -5.62 -14.66 -10.75
N ALA A 62 -6.43 -15.10 -9.79
CA ALA A 62 -7.89 -15.15 -9.92
C ALA A 62 -8.55 -13.76 -9.90
N ARG A 63 -7.95 -12.79 -9.19
CA ARG A 63 -8.40 -11.39 -9.12
C ARG A 63 -7.91 -10.53 -10.29
N ALA A 64 -6.84 -10.93 -10.99
CA ALA A 64 -6.29 -10.21 -12.15
C ALA A 64 -7.32 -9.98 -13.29
N PHE A 65 -8.35 -10.82 -13.37
CA PHE A 65 -9.43 -10.70 -14.35
C PHE A 65 -10.68 -9.97 -13.83
N ARG A 66 -10.70 -9.55 -12.55
CA ARG A 66 -11.80 -8.76 -11.98
C ARG A 66 -11.40 -7.31 -11.81
N PRO A 67 -12.34 -6.36 -11.98
CA PRO A 67 -12.07 -4.97 -11.62
C PRO A 67 -11.79 -4.90 -10.12
N LEU A 68 -10.60 -4.41 -9.77
CA LEU A 68 -10.23 -4.13 -8.38
C LEU A 68 -11.12 -3.01 -7.84
N THR A 69 -11.54 -3.13 -6.57
CA THR A 69 -12.13 -1.99 -5.87
C THR A 69 -11.08 -0.89 -5.69
N PRO A 70 -11.46 0.37 -5.44
CA PRO A 70 -10.49 1.45 -5.19
C PRO A 70 -9.49 1.10 -4.06
N LEU A 71 -9.97 0.49 -2.98
CA LEU A 71 -9.10 0.00 -1.89
C LEU A 71 -8.14 -1.09 -2.37
N GLN A 72 -8.61 -2.06 -3.14
CA GLN A 72 -7.77 -3.14 -3.67
C GLN A 72 -6.72 -2.64 -4.67
N ALA A 73 -7.05 -1.62 -5.48
CA ALA A 73 -6.09 -0.97 -6.36
C ALA A 73 -4.95 -0.34 -5.56
N LEU A 74 -5.26 0.40 -4.49
CA LEU A 74 -4.26 1.00 -3.60
C LEU A 74 -3.41 -0.07 -2.88
N LEU A 75 -4.01 -1.17 -2.43
CA LEU A 75 -3.29 -2.30 -1.82
C LEU A 75 -2.34 -2.98 -2.81
N SER A 76 -2.76 -3.14 -4.07
CA SER A 76 -1.91 -3.71 -5.11
C SER A 76 -0.71 -2.81 -5.43
N GLU A 77 -0.91 -1.49 -5.47
CA GLU A 77 0.15 -0.51 -5.68
C GLU A 77 1.13 -0.48 -4.49
N HIS A 78 0.61 -0.62 -3.27
CA HIS A 78 1.41 -0.71 -2.05
C HIS A 78 2.34 -1.92 -2.08
N ARG A 79 1.81 -3.07 -2.52
CA ARG A 79 2.61 -4.28 -2.70
C ARG A 79 3.73 -4.08 -3.72
N ALA A 80 3.43 -3.49 -4.88
CA ALA A 80 4.42 -3.22 -5.92
C ALA A 80 5.53 -2.27 -5.44
N LEU A 81 5.20 -1.27 -4.61
CA LEU A 81 6.19 -0.39 -3.98
C LEU A 81 7.06 -1.16 -2.97
N CYS A 82 6.48 -2.03 -2.15
CA CYS A 82 7.23 -2.89 -1.24
C CYS A 82 8.21 -3.81 -1.97
N ASP A 83 7.78 -4.45 -3.06
CA ASP A 83 8.66 -5.30 -3.88
C ASP A 83 9.81 -4.48 -4.48
N ARG A 84 9.54 -3.24 -4.92
CA ARG A 84 10.58 -2.33 -5.41
C ARG A 84 11.55 -1.89 -4.31
N ILE A 85 11.07 -1.63 -3.09
CA ILE A 85 11.92 -1.30 -1.93
C ILE A 85 12.86 -2.47 -1.63
N LEU A 86 12.34 -3.70 -1.67
CA LEU A 86 13.14 -4.91 -1.46
C LEU A 86 14.20 -5.09 -2.54
N ASP A 87 13.84 -4.92 -3.82
CA ASP A 87 14.78 -4.99 -4.95
C ASP A 87 15.90 -3.93 -4.84
N ILE A 88 15.57 -2.67 -4.51
CA ILE A 88 16.57 -1.62 -4.30
C ILE A 88 17.50 -1.96 -3.11
N ARG A 89 16.95 -2.51 -2.03
CA ARG A 89 17.74 -2.91 -0.84
C ARG A 89 18.66 -4.10 -1.15
N ASP A 90 18.19 -5.08 -1.91
CA ASP A 90 18.96 -6.27 -2.28
C ASP A 90 20.17 -5.89 -3.15
N ARG A 91 19.97 -5.02 -4.14
CA ARG A 91 21.05 -4.44 -4.96
C ARG A 91 22.08 -3.66 -4.17
N ARG A 92 21.73 -3.21 -2.96
CA ARG A 92 22.61 -2.46 -2.06
C ARG A 92 23.47 -3.38 -1.18
N LEU A 93 23.07 -4.64 -1.04
CA LEU A 93 23.73 -5.67 -0.24
C LEU A 93 24.63 -6.60 -1.09
N SER A 94 24.43 -6.66 -2.41
CA SER A 94 25.37 -7.25 -3.39
C SER A 94 26.52 -6.31 -3.75
#